data_AF-A0A9Q8P5E0-F1
#
_entry.id   AF-A0A9Q8P5E0-F1
#
_cell.length_a   1.000
_cell.length_b   1.000
_cell.length_c   1.000
_cell.angle_alpha   90.00
_cell.angle_beta   90.00
_cell.angle_gamma   90.00
#
_symmetry.space_group_name_H-M   'P 1'
#
loop_
_entity.id
_entity.type
_entity.pdbx_description
1 polymer ?
#
loop_
_entity_poly.entity_id
_entity_poly.type
_entity_poly.pdbx_seq_one_letter_code
_entity_poly.pdbx_strand_id
1 'polypeptide(L)'
;MAQNDDTRGVSAPLSTDPPTERDLKLSGELIQELKAQNNFEAPEQTQKRERVLVKLEGLLKQLVQMVGKSKGLPDEIMKEAGGRIFTYGSYRLKVFGPGSDIDALMIAPRHVTREDFFKHMPDMIRKTTPPDQLTELVPVEASSVPIIKTEIEGVAVDLIFSTLHIASVPKDLQLTDNNLLRGLSETDMKCVNGTRVTDRLLQLVPETKTFRLALRAIKLWAQRRGVYGNVYGFPGGVAYAMMVVRMCQLYPRAAAPVIVNKFFMVMGKWRWPDPVTLCKREAAPDLGVTPPQWGEQTKDRFDLMPIITPAFPCMNATAGLTNSNRQVILREFKRGLEITNDIHAGKKEWKALFARQTFFTEDYKHYLCLVTGSRTLEAQQAWSGFISSRLRRLVSGIEMHSNTAAVKLIHPFNKGFEAVHECKTEDELEQVKQGSLLFQVAKTKTVDESGDVKVAAAAQGSADAIAQAASDATSNDTTKKDGPLMYHTTRYFLGIELEPGKNELDISEPITTFRNGCKQWNVFDESIHSITIKHVRNHMLPDDVFVDGEKRPTKKKSKKAKDAASAAEALPAHKKRTVANAGLDENQDPAKRRQSGIADPKTNGMTNGNG
;
A
#
# COMPACT_ATOMS: atom_id res chain seq x y z
N MET A 1 1.71 35.97 -34.19
CA MET A 1 0.63 35.88 -33.18
C MET A 1 1.02 34.79 -32.21
N ALA A 2 1.52 35.17 -31.03
CA ALA A 2 1.89 34.21 -30.00
C ALA A 2 0.60 33.59 -29.41
N GLN A 3 0.45 32.28 -29.53
CA GLN A 3 -0.58 31.56 -28.79
C GLN A 3 -0.25 31.69 -27.31
N ASN A 4 -1.09 32.38 -26.54
CA ASN A 4 -1.08 32.31 -25.08
C ASN A 4 -1.34 30.86 -24.67
N ASP A 5 -0.28 30.10 -24.39
CA ASP A 5 -0.33 28.74 -23.86
C ASP A 5 -0.67 28.76 -22.36
N ASP A 6 -1.79 29.41 -22.03
CA ASP A 6 -2.24 29.68 -20.64
C ASP A 6 -2.88 28.44 -19.98
N THR A 7 -2.87 27.29 -20.66
CA THR A 7 -3.39 26.04 -20.13
C THR A 7 -2.28 25.23 -19.45
N ARG A 8 -2.24 25.26 -18.10
CA ARG A 8 -1.35 24.41 -17.30
C ARG A 8 -1.74 22.92 -17.28
N GLY A 9 -2.49 22.44 -18.28
CA GLY A 9 -3.04 21.08 -18.35
C GLY A 9 -3.36 20.63 -19.79
N VAL A 10 -3.92 19.43 -19.93
CA VAL A 10 -4.26 18.83 -21.24
C VAL A 10 -5.59 19.32 -21.86
N SER A 11 -6.33 20.15 -21.15
CA SER A 11 -7.62 20.71 -21.59
C SER A 11 -7.82 22.12 -21.01
N ALA A 12 -8.76 22.87 -21.59
CA ALA A 12 -9.24 24.11 -20.99
C ALA A 12 -9.82 23.89 -19.57
N PRO A 13 -9.77 24.91 -18.69
CA PRO A 13 -10.46 24.89 -17.41
C PRO A 13 -11.98 24.69 -17.57
N LEU A 14 -12.62 24.03 -16.60
CA LEU A 14 -14.08 23.90 -16.54
C LEU A 14 -14.75 25.14 -15.93
N SER A 15 -14.06 25.83 -15.02
CA SER A 15 -14.47 27.13 -14.48
C SER A 15 -13.24 27.91 -14.07
N THR A 16 -13.30 29.24 -14.22
CA THR A 16 -12.27 30.18 -13.76
C THR A 16 -12.80 31.12 -12.68
N ASP A 17 -13.91 30.75 -12.05
CA ASP A 17 -14.55 31.58 -11.04
C ASP A 17 -13.65 31.75 -9.81
N PRO A 18 -13.52 32.97 -9.27
CA PRO A 18 -12.82 33.18 -8.02
C PRO A 18 -13.61 32.59 -6.84
N PRO A 19 -12.98 32.36 -5.68
CA PRO A 19 -13.68 31.86 -4.50
C PRO A 19 -14.72 32.86 -4.00
N THR A 20 -15.87 32.35 -3.59
CA THR A 20 -16.89 33.15 -2.87
C THR A 20 -16.47 33.35 -1.40
N GLU A 21 -17.12 34.28 -0.69
CA GLU A 21 -16.92 34.44 0.76
C GLU A 21 -17.19 33.15 1.54
N ARG A 22 -18.18 32.37 1.09
CA ARG A 22 -18.50 31.06 1.67
C ARG A 22 -17.35 30.07 1.49
N ASP A 23 -16.73 30.04 0.32
CA ASP A 23 -15.59 29.16 0.04
C ASP A 23 -14.38 29.53 0.92
N LEU A 24 -14.15 30.82 1.16
CA LEU A 24 -13.10 31.30 2.05
C LEU A 24 -13.38 30.92 3.50
N LYS A 25 -14.64 31.04 3.95
CA LYS A 25 -15.05 30.57 5.29
C LYS A 25 -14.82 29.06 5.45
N LEU A 26 -15.30 28.25 4.50
CA LEU A 26 -15.09 26.80 4.49
C LEU A 26 -13.61 26.43 4.45
N SER A 27 -12.76 27.26 3.82
CA SER A 27 -11.31 27.05 3.81
C SER A 27 -10.72 27.22 5.22
N GLY A 28 -11.17 28.22 5.96
CA GLY A 28 -10.79 28.42 7.37
C GLY A 28 -11.20 27.24 8.25
N GLU A 29 -12.45 26.77 8.11
CA GLU A 29 -12.97 25.60 8.83
C GLU A 29 -12.20 24.32 8.47
N LEU A 30 -11.85 24.13 7.20
CA LEU A 30 -11.05 22.98 6.77
C LEU A 30 -9.65 23.00 7.40
N ILE A 31 -9.01 24.17 7.46
CA ILE A 31 -7.69 24.33 8.11
C ILE A 31 -7.80 24.00 9.60
N GLN A 32 -8.83 24.49 10.28
CA GLN A 32 -9.07 24.22 11.70
C GLN A 32 -9.27 22.72 11.96
N GLU A 33 -10.09 22.05 11.15
CA GLU A 33 -10.29 20.60 11.24
C GLU A 33 -8.98 19.84 10.99
N LEU A 34 -8.22 20.18 9.96
CA LEU A 34 -6.92 19.53 9.69
C LEU A 34 -5.91 19.75 10.83
N LYS A 35 -5.93 20.90 11.51
CA LYS A 35 -5.15 21.12 12.73
C LYS A 35 -5.62 20.23 13.88
N ALA A 36 -6.94 20.13 14.10
CA ALA A 36 -7.51 19.26 15.12
C ALA A 36 -7.17 17.77 14.90
N GLN A 37 -7.01 17.36 13.63
CA GLN A 37 -6.58 16.02 13.23
C GLN A 37 -5.04 15.85 13.23
N ASN A 38 -4.29 16.78 13.85
CA ASN A 38 -2.83 16.79 13.94
C ASN A 38 -2.11 16.65 12.58
N ASN A 39 -2.63 17.31 11.54
CA ASN A 39 -2.09 17.13 10.18
C ASN A 39 -0.92 18.06 9.86
N PHE A 40 -0.69 19.11 10.66
CA PHE A 40 0.40 20.08 10.44
C PHE A 40 1.51 19.84 11.47
N GLU A 41 2.74 19.72 10.98
CA GLU A 41 3.92 19.58 11.83
C GLU A 41 4.29 20.93 12.49
N ALA A 42 4.83 20.86 13.71
CA ALA A 42 5.36 22.01 14.42
C ALA A 42 6.64 22.56 13.76
N PRO A 43 6.86 23.89 13.74
CA PRO A 43 8.03 24.50 13.09
C PRO A 43 9.37 23.94 13.55
N GLU A 44 9.51 23.60 14.83
CA GLU A 44 10.73 23.08 15.44
C GLU A 44 11.12 21.71 14.85
N GLN A 45 10.12 20.87 14.57
CA GLN A 45 10.34 19.57 13.93
C GLN A 45 10.72 19.74 12.46
N THR A 46 10.13 20.70 11.75
CA THR A 46 10.53 21.00 10.36
C THR A 46 11.98 21.50 10.30
N GLN A 47 12.43 22.35 11.23
CA GLN A 47 13.84 22.75 11.32
C GLN A 47 14.76 21.56 11.59
N LYS A 48 14.32 20.60 12.40
CA LYS A 48 15.06 19.37 12.67
C LYS A 48 15.27 18.54 11.40
N ARG A 49 14.21 18.37 10.60
CA ARG A 49 14.27 17.71 9.27
C ARG A 49 15.28 18.37 8.34
N GLU A 50 15.28 19.71 8.29
CA GLU A 50 16.24 20.47 7.49
C GLU A 50 17.69 20.24 7.95
N ARG A 51 17.95 20.24 9.26
CA ARG A 51 19.30 19.94 9.80
C ARG A 51 19.77 18.54 9.44
N VAL A 52 18.91 17.53 9.55
CA VAL A 52 19.22 16.15 9.18
C VAL A 52 19.56 16.04 7.69
N LEU A 53 18.81 16.72 6.81
CA LEU A 53 19.11 16.75 5.37
C LEU A 53 20.46 17.42 5.06
N VAL A 54 20.80 18.52 5.73
CA VAL A 54 22.10 19.19 5.58
C VAL A 54 23.24 18.27 6.02
N LYS A 55 23.08 17.56 7.14
CA LYS A 55 24.04 16.56 7.61
C LYS A 55 24.26 15.46 6.57
N LEU A 56 23.18 14.88 6.06
CA LEU A 56 23.21 13.81 5.07
C LEU A 56 23.83 14.25 3.74
N GLU A 57 23.55 15.47 3.26
CA GLU A 57 24.23 16.01 2.07
C GLU A 57 25.74 16.21 2.32
N GLY A 58 26.13 16.62 3.53
CA GLY A 58 27.52 16.69 3.94
C GLY A 58 28.23 15.32 3.86
N LEU A 59 27.57 14.26 4.34
CA LEU A 59 28.08 12.89 4.25
C LEU A 59 28.18 12.41 2.79
N LEU A 60 27.21 12.73 1.95
CA LEU A 60 27.27 12.42 0.51
C LEU A 60 28.50 13.08 -0.14
N LYS A 61 28.76 14.36 0.14
CA LYS A 61 29.95 15.04 -0.39
C LYS A 61 31.23 14.38 0.09
N GLN A 62 31.30 13.98 1.36
CA GLN A 62 32.45 13.23 1.89
C GLN A 62 32.63 11.86 1.21
N LEU A 63 31.53 11.14 0.92
CA LEU A 63 31.55 9.88 0.18
C LEU A 63 32.12 10.09 -1.23
N VAL A 64 31.65 11.12 -1.94
CA VAL A 64 32.15 11.50 -3.27
C VAL A 64 33.66 11.76 -3.22
N GLN A 65 34.14 12.47 -2.18
CA GLN A 65 35.56 12.71 -1.96
C GLN A 65 36.36 11.43 -1.73
N MET A 66 35.89 10.57 -0.82
CA MET A 66 36.55 9.34 -0.43
C MET A 66 36.71 8.38 -1.61
N VAL A 67 35.65 8.17 -2.38
CA VAL A 67 35.62 7.25 -3.52
C VAL A 67 36.47 7.78 -4.68
N GLY A 68 36.44 9.10 -4.94
CA GLY A 68 37.28 9.65 -6.00
C GLY A 68 38.77 9.57 -5.69
N LYS A 69 39.17 9.75 -4.41
CA LYS A 69 40.55 9.53 -3.96
C LYS A 69 40.99 8.07 -4.11
N SER A 70 40.14 7.10 -3.74
CA SER A 70 40.47 5.68 -3.89
C SER A 70 40.61 5.24 -5.34
N LYS A 71 39.94 5.96 -6.27
CA LYS A 71 40.05 5.75 -7.73
C LYS A 71 41.15 6.61 -8.39
N GLY A 72 41.97 7.32 -7.61
CA GLY A 72 43.10 8.09 -8.12
C GLY A 72 42.74 9.35 -8.91
N LEU A 73 41.55 9.93 -8.68
CA LEU A 73 41.16 11.17 -9.35
C LEU A 73 41.95 12.38 -8.81
N PRO A 74 42.36 13.33 -9.66
CA PRO A 74 43.08 14.55 -9.24
C PRO A 74 42.29 15.42 -8.26
N ASP A 75 42.98 16.00 -7.27
CA ASP A 75 42.37 16.84 -6.23
C ASP A 75 41.55 18.03 -6.77
N GLU A 76 41.91 18.56 -7.95
CA GLU A 76 41.16 19.64 -8.60
C GLU A 76 39.76 19.19 -9.04
N ILE A 77 39.66 18.04 -9.71
CA ILE A 77 38.37 17.43 -10.09
C ILE A 77 37.57 17.09 -8.84
N MET A 78 38.25 16.64 -7.80
CA MET A 78 37.62 16.29 -6.54
C MET A 78 36.97 17.50 -5.85
N LYS A 79 37.63 18.67 -5.83
CA LYS A 79 37.05 19.89 -5.25
C LYS A 79 35.72 20.30 -5.91
N GLU A 80 35.55 19.98 -7.19
CA GLU A 80 34.37 20.36 -7.98
C GLU A 80 33.34 19.24 -8.14
N ALA A 81 33.69 17.98 -7.81
CA ALA A 81 32.85 16.80 -8.01
C ALA A 81 31.43 16.91 -7.41
N GLY A 82 31.30 17.58 -6.26
CA GLY A 82 30.02 17.92 -5.66
C GLY A 82 29.29 16.72 -5.05
N GLY A 83 27.97 16.66 -5.27
CA GLY A 83 27.04 15.71 -4.66
C GLY A 83 25.86 16.45 -4.04
N ARG A 84 24.63 15.98 -4.29
CA ARG A 84 23.42 16.69 -3.89
C ARG A 84 22.32 15.76 -3.40
N ILE A 85 21.57 16.20 -2.39
CA ILE A 85 20.35 15.54 -1.95
C ILE A 85 19.13 16.24 -2.56
N PHE A 86 18.20 15.46 -3.11
CA PHE A 86 16.90 15.92 -3.57
C PHE A 86 15.83 15.27 -2.71
N THR A 87 14.84 16.04 -2.28
CA THR A 87 13.66 15.47 -1.63
C THR A 87 12.56 15.28 -2.65
N TYR A 88 11.75 14.25 -2.46
CA TYR A 88 10.57 14.00 -3.27
C TYR A 88 9.37 13.68 -2.38
N GLY A 89 8.28 13.22 -2.99
CA GLY A 89 7.13 12.73 -2.24
C GLY A 89 6.46 13.79 -1.37
N SER A 90 5.95 13.36 -0.22
CA SER A 90 5.07 14.20 0.60
C SER A 90 5.80 15.39 1.23
N TYR A 91 7.07 15.21 1.59
CA TYR A 91 7.93 16.24 2.16
C TYR A 91 8.16 17.38 1.17
N ARG A 92 8.62 17.04 -0.05
CA ARG A 92 8.87 18.01 -1.13
C ARG A 92 7.62 18.77 -1.55
N LEU A 93 6.46 18.09 -1.58
CA LEU A 93 5.17 18.73 -1.85
C LEU A 93 4.68 19.65 -0.71
N LYS A 94 5.30 19.58 0.48
CA LYS A 94 4.88 20.23 1.73
C LYS A 94 3.49 19.82 2.23
N VAL A 95 3.13 18.55 2.00
CA VAL A 95 1.88 17.93 2.46
C VAL A 95 2.10 16.77 3.43
N PHE A 96 3.28 16.72 4.04
CA PHE A 96 3.64 15.81 5.12
C PHE A 96 3.03 16.25 6.46
N GLY A 97 2.86 15.31 7.39
CA GLY A 97 2.41 15.56 8.74
C GLY A 97 3.42 15.08 9.78
N PRO A 98 3.10 15.22 11.08
CA PRO A 98 3.87 14.61 12.16
C PRO A 98 4.08 13.11 11.90
N GLY A 99 5.31 12.63 12.12
CA GLY A 99 5.66 11.22 11.92
C GLY A 99 5.78 10.78 10.44
N SER A 100 5.58 11.68 9.47
CA SER A 100 5.91 11.34 8.07
C SER A 100 7.43 11.21 7.90
N ASP A 101 7.85 10.32 7.01
CA ASP A 101 9.22 10.15 6.55
C ASP A 101 9.66 11.29 5.60
N ILE A 102 10.97 11.38 5.37
CA ILE A 102 11.55 12.17 4.30
C ILE A 102 12.06 11.22 3.21
N ASP A 103 11.35 11.20 2.09
CA ASP A 103 11.79 10.64 0.84
C ASP A 103 12.96 11.46 0.26
N ALA A 104 14.17 10.89 0.21
CA ALA A 104 15.37 11.58 -0.24
C ALA A 104 16.23 10.77 -1.22
N LEU A 105 16.59 11.42 -2.33
CA LEU A 105 17.44 10.92 -3.39
C LEU A 105 18.83 11.58 -3.30
N MET A 106 19.86 10.77 -3.08
CA MET A 106 21.25 11.18 -3.17
C MET A 106 21.78 11.00 -4.59
N ILE A 107 22.26 12.09 -5.18
CA ILE A 107 22.84 12.13 -6.53
C ILE A 107 24.34 12.34 -6.43
N ALA A 108 25.11 11.45 -7.05
CA ALA A 108 26.56 11.53 -7.15
C ALA A 108 27.03 11.54 -8.62
N PRO A 109 28.24 12.07 -8.90
CA PRO A 109 28.87 12.01 -10.21
C PRO A 109 29.30 10.59 -10.59
N ARG A 110 29.61 10.40 -11.88
CA ARG A 110 29.82 9.09 -12.53
C ARG A 110 30.81 8.15 -11.84
N HIS A 111 31.78 8.67 -11.08
CA HIS A 111 32.80 7.86 -10.43
C HIS A 111 32.35 7.24 -9.10
N VAL A 112 31.18 7.58 -8.56
CA VAL A 112 30.63 6.95 -7.36
C VAL A 112 29.55 5.97 -7.77
N THR A 113 29.67 4.71 -7.37
CA THR A 113 28.68 3.68 -7.70
C THR A 113 27.68 3.48 -6.57
N ARG A 114 26.60 2.74 -6.86
CA ARG A 114 25.65 2.30 -5.84
C ARG A 114 26.30 1.38 -4.81
N GLU A 115 27.21 0.52 -5.25
CA GLU A 115 27.99 -0.34 -4.35
C GLU A 115 28.82 0.50 -3.37
N ASP A 116 29.46 1.57 -3.85
CA ASP A 116 30.19 2.50 -2.99
C ASP A 116 29.24 3.14 -1.94
N PHE A 117 28.03 3.53 -2.35
CA PHE A 117 27.01 4.09 -1.45
C PHE A 117 26.61 3.10 -0.33
N PHE A 118 26.23 1.87 -0.66
CA PHE A 118 25.83 0.90 0.37
C PHE A 118 26.98 0.39 1.22
N LYS A 119 28.18 0.29 0.65
CA LYS A 119 29.39 -0.10 1.39
C LYS A 119 29.80 0.91 2.44
N HIS A 120 29.66 2.21 2.16
CA HIS A 120 30.27 3.26 2.98
C HIS A 120 29.27 4.12 3.76
N MET A 121 28.10 4.45 3.17
CA MET A 121 27.16 5.39 3.77
C MET A 121 26.62 4.94 5.14
N PRO A 122 26.24 3.66 5.37
CA PRO A 122 25.78 3.22 6.69
C PRO A 122 26.81 3.47 7.80
N ASP A 123 28.09 3.15 7.55
CA ASP A 123 29.16 3.36 8.52
C ASP A 123 29.49 4.83 8.73
N MET A 124 29.39 5.65 7.68
CA MET A 124 29.55 7.10 7.79
C MET A 124 28.44 7.71 8.67
N ILE A 125 27.20 7.27 8.51
CA ILE A 125 26.07 7.70 9.36
C ILE A 125 26.31 7.26 10.81
N ARG A 126 26.69 5.99 11.05
CA ARG A 126 27.01 5.47 12.40
C ARG A 126 28.12 6.25 13.09
N LYS A 127 29.20 6.57 12.38
CA LYS A 127 30.36 7.27 12.96
C LYS A 127 30.08 8.73 13.30
N THR A 128 29.16 9.37 12.57
CA THR A 128 28.88 10.81 12.70
C THR A 128 27.60 11.12 13.47
N THR A 129 26.87 10.10 13.90
CA THR A 129 25.62 10.23 14.65
C THR A 129 25.76 9.53 16.00
N PRO A 130 25.56 10.25 17.12
CA PRO A 130 25.54 9.64 18.45
C PRO A 130 24.57 8.44 18.51
N PRO A 131 24.90 7.35 19.22
CA PRO A 131 24.05 6.17 19.29
C PRO A 131 22.63 6.44 19.82
N ASP A 132 22.47 7.40 20.73
CA ASP A 132 21.18 7.83 21.28
C ASP A 132 20.33 8.62 20.27
N GLN A 133 20.93 9.09 19.18
CA GLN A 133 20.29 9.84 18.11
C GLN A 133 20.10 9.01 16.83
N LEU A 134 20.59 7.77 16.78
CA LEU A 134 20.41 6.87 15.65
C LEU A 134 19.57 5.68 16.08
N THR A 135 18.25 5.83 16.01
CA THR A 135 17.30 4.80 16.45
C THR A 135 17.08 3.73 15.38
N GLU A 136 17.32 4.05 14.11
CA GLU A 136 17.18 3.12 13.00
C GLU A 136 18.26 3.35 11.93
N LEU A 137 18.81 2.26 11.39
CA LEU A 137 19.66 2.27 10.20
C LEU A 137 19.64 0.89 9.52
N VAL A 138 18.80 0.75 8.49
CA VAL A 138 18.57 -0.51 7.79
C VAL A 138 18.83 -0.34 6.29
N PRO A 139 19.96 -0.85 5.76
CA PRO A 139 20.19 -0.92 4.33
C PRO A 139 19.41 -2.08 3.70
N VAL A 140 18.76 -1.81 2.57
CA VAL A 140 18.01 -2.77 1.75
C VAL A 140 18.45 -2.65 0.29
N GLU A 141 19.49 -3.40 -0.06
CA GLU A 141 20.10 -3.40 -1.39
C GLU A 141 19.27 -4.16 -2.43
N ALA A 142 18.73 -5.29 -1.99
CA ALA A 142 17.94 -6.16 -2.83
C ALA A 142 16.50 -5.63 -2.87
N SER A 143 16.24 -4.67 -3.77
CA SER A 143 14.93 -4.13 -4.14
C SER A 143 14.99 -3.55 -5.56
N SER A 144 13.84 -3.36 -6.21
CA SER A 144 13.81 -2.61 -7.49
C SER A 144 14.15 -1.13 -7.33
N VAL A 145 14.05 -0.61 -6.10
CA VAL A 145 14.57 0.69 -5.68
C VAL A 145 15.34 0.45 -4.38
N PRO A 146 16.67 0.21 -4.47
CA PRO A 146 17.52 0.02 -3.30
C PRO A 146 17.50 1.24 -2.39
N ILE A 147 17.39 1.01 -1.08
CA ILE A 147 17.12 2.05 -0.09
C ILE A 147 17.89 1.82 1.21
N ILE A 148 18.33 2.89 1.87
CA ILE A 148 18.76 2.88 3.27
C ILE A 148 17.69 3.62 4.07
N LYS A 149 17.02 2.94 4.98
CA LYS A 149 16.12 3.59 5.93
C LYS A 149 16.90 3.96 7.17
N THR A 150 16.70 5.18 7.66
CA THR A 150 17.36 5.63 8.87
C THR A 150 16.48 6.59 9.65
N GLU A 151 16.59 6.55 10.97
CA GLU A 151 15.96 7.51 11.86
C GLU A 151 17.06 8.25 12.63
N ILE A 152 17.26 9.53 12.28
CA ILE A 152 18.31 10.39 12.84
C ILE A 152 17.62 11.49 13.64
N GLU A 153 17.95 11.56 14.92
CA GLU A 153 17.31 12.46 15.87
C GLU A 153 15.78 12.36 15.79
N GLY A 154 15.19 11.17 15.72
CA GLY A 154 13.74 11.01 15.60
C GLY A 154 13.13 11.47 14.27
N VAL A 155 13.95 11.69 13.23
CA VAL A 155 13.52 11.99 11.86
C VAL A 155 13.77 10.78 10.99
N ALA A 156 12.70 10.10 10.58
CA ALA A 156 12.76 9.02 9.60
C ALA A 156 13.09 9.57 8.20
N VAL A 157 14.10 9.00 7.56
CA VAL A 157 14.59 9.35 6.22
C VAL A 157 14.78 8.08 5.40
N ASP A 158 14.15 8.08 4.23
CA ASP A 158 14.23 7.03 3.23
C ASP A 158 15.25 7.46 2.16
N LEU A 159 16.47 6.91 2.22
CA LEU A 159 17.60 7.29 1.37
C LEU A 159 17.75 6.36 0.19
N ILE A 160 17.41 6.85 -1.00
CA ILE A 160 17.71 6.18 -2.27
C ILE A 160 18.90 6.87 -2.95
N PHE A 161 19.57 6.16 -3.83
CA PHE A 161 20.79 6.64 -4.48
C PHE A 161 20.73 6.47 -6.00
N SER A 162 21.28 7.45 -6.72
CA SER A 162 21.53 7.33 -8.15
C SER A 162 22.82 8.03 -8.57
N THR A 163 23.51 7.42 -9.53
CA THR A 163 24.68 7.98 -10.17
C THR A 163 24.29 8.61 -11.49
N LEU A 164 24.58 9.89 -11.69
CA LEU A 164 24.43 10.54 -12.99
C LEU A 164 25.71 10.41 -13.81
N HIS A 165 25.58 10.25 -15.12
CA HIS A 165 26.71 10.13 -16.06
C HIS A 165 27.35 11.51 -16.38
N ILE A 166 27.60 12.30 -15.35
CA ILE A 166 28.23 13.62 -15.39
C ILE A 166 29.51 13.62 -14.55
N ALA A 167 30.46 14.50 -14.88
CA ALA A 167 31.76 14.57 -14.19
C ALA A 167 31.66 15.20 -12.79
N SER A 168 30.77 16.16 -12.62
CA SER A 168 30.48 16.85 -11.36
C SER A 168 28.98 17.09 -11.23
N VAL A 169 28.49 17.21 -9.99
CA VAL A 169 27.09 17.51 -9.68
C VAL A 169 26.97 18.98 -9.26
N PRO A 170 26.44 19.87 -10.12
CA PRO A 170 26.29 21.29 -9.81
C PRO A 170 25.30 21.56 -8.66
N LYS A 171 25.51 22.66 -7.92
CA LYS A 171 24.64 23.06 -6.80
C LYS A 171 23.22 23.41 -7.24
N ASP A 172 23.07 23.90 -8.47
CA ASP A 172 21.82 24.34 -9.08
C ASP A 172 21.18 23.28 -9.98
N LEU A 173 21.76 22.08 -10.08
CA LEU A 173 21.28 20.98 -10.93
C LEU A 173 19.78 20.73 -10.74
N GLN A 174 19.01 20.77 -11.82
CA GLN A 174 17.61 20.33 -11.82
C GLN A 174 17.49 19.00 -12.57
N LEU A 175 16.65 18.08 -12.08
CA LEU A 175 16.46 16.78 -12.71
C LEU A 175 15.42 16.81 -13.84
N THR A 176 14.97 17.99 -14.27
CA THR A 176 13.92 18.16 -15.27
C THR A 176 14.37 17.82 -16.69
N ASP A 177 15.67 17.86 -16.98
CA ASP A 177 16.19 17.51 -18.31
C ASP A 177 16.14 15.98 -18.52
N ASN A 178 15.47 15.54 -19.59
CA ASN A 178 15.36 14.12 -19.93
C ASN A 178 16.70 13.52 -20.41
N ASN A 179 17.67 14.34 -20.85
CA ASN A 179 19.00 13.86 -21.23
C ASN A 179 19.80 13.32 -20.05
N LEU A 180 19.47 13.71 -18.81
CA LEU A 180 20.10 13.17 -17.60
C LEU A 180 19.79 11.68 -17.39
N LEU A 181 18.80 11.13 -18.11
CA LEU A 181 18.47 9.71 -18.07
C LEU A 181 19.39 8.86 -18.94
N ARG A 182 20.23 9.46 -19.79
CA ARG A 182 21.08 8.73 -20.73
C ARG A 182 22.08 7.87 -20.00
N GLY A 183 22.05 6.57 -20.30
CA GLY A 183 22.97 5.58 -19.74
C GLY A 183 22.61 5.12 -18.32
N LEU A 184 21.53 5.64 -17.72
CA LEU A 184 21.08 5.16 -16.42
C LEU A 184 20.57 3.71 -16.52
N SER A 185 20.87 2.92 -15.49
CA SER A 185 20.25 1.60 -15.32
C SER A 185 18.74 1.73 -15.05
N GLU A 186 17.96 0.67 -15.26
CA GLU A 186 16.53 0.67 -14.95
C GLU A 186 16.26 1.07 -13.48
N THR A 187 17.12 0.63 -12.56
CA THR A 187 17.07 0.98 -11.14
C THR A 187 17.34 2.48 -10.91
N ASP A 188 18.38 3.04 -11.53
CA ASP A 188 18.68 4.47 -11.43
C ASP A 188 17.54 5.33 -11.98
N MET A 189 16.96 4.92 -13.10
CA MET A 189 15.79 5.59 -13.68
C MET A 189 14.61 5.61 -12.71
N LYS A 190 14.33 4.49 -12.02
CA LYS A 190 13.30 4.44 -10.97
C LYS A 190 13.63 5.38 -9.81
N CYS A 191 14.89 5.44 -9.36
CA CYS A 191 15.32 6.32 -8.27
C CYS A 191 15.12 7.81 -8.61
N VAL A 192 15.52 8.25 -9.81
CA VAL A 192 15.41 9.67 -10.19
C VAL A 192 13.97 10.10 -10.49
N ASN A 193 13.12 9.16 -10.90
CA ASN A 193 11.74 9.46 -11.32
C ASN A 193 10.87 10.02 -10.18
N GLY A 194 11.07 9.60 -8.93
CA GLY A 194 10.33 10.15 -7.79
C GLY A 194 10.45 11.68 -7.68
N THR A 195 11.68 12.18 -7.78
CA THR A 195 11.99 13.62 -7.77
C THR A 195 11.44 14.31 -9.00
N ARG A 196 11.69 13.75 -10.19
CA ARG A 196 11.23 14.31 -11.48
C ARG A 196 9.72 14.47 -11.53
N VAL A 197 8.97 13.45 -11.11
CA VAL A 197 7.51 13.50 -11.00
C VAL A 197 7.08 14.58 -10.03
N THR A 198 7.66 14.62 -8.83
CA THR A 198 7.27 15.56 -7.78
C THR A 198 7.47 17.02 -8.20
N ASP A 199 8.63 17.34 -8.78
CA ASP A 199 8.90 18.69 -9.28
C ASP A 199 7.99 19.04 -10.46
N ARG A 200 7.70 18.08 -11.35
CA ARG A 200 6.76 18.28 -12.45
C ARG A 200 5.33 18.56 -11.97
N LEU A 201 4.87 17.91 -10.89
CA LEU A 201 3.58 18.24 -10.28
C LEU A 201 3.54 19.70 -9.79
N LEU A 202 4.60 20.17 -9.13
CA LEU A 202 4.66 21.55 -8.64
C LEU A 202 4.63 22.58 -9.78
N GLN A 203 5.25 22.27 -10.93
CA GLN A 203 5.18 23.12 -12.12
C GLN A 203 3.78 23.17 -12.75
N LEU A 204 3.02 22.07 -12.67
CA LEU A 204 1.71 21.93 -13.31
C LEU A 204 0.54 22.48 -12.48
N VAL A 205 0.77 22.88 -11.23
CA VAL A 205 -0.27 23.42 -10.34
C VAL A 205 -0.45 24.93 -10.57
N PRO A 206 -1.68 25.41 -10.81
CA PRO A 206 -1.97 26.85 -10.90
C PRO A 206 -1.67 27.61 -9.60
N GLU A 207 -2.22 27.15 -8.47
CA GLU A 207 -2.06 27.78 -7.15
C GLU A 207 -1.61 26.75 -6.10
N THR A 208 -0.37 26.88 -5.63
CA THR A 208 0.27 25.88 -4.78
C THR A 208 -0.36 25.79 -3.39
N LYS A 209 -0.84 26.91 -2.81
CA LYS A 209 -1.45 26.89 -1.47
C LYS A 209 -2.77 26.10 -1.48
N THR A 210 -3.62 26.35 -2.47
CA THR A 210 -4.87 25.63 -2.68
C THR A 210 -4.62 24.14 -2.87
N PHE A 211 -3.66 23.78 -3.74
CA PHE A 211 -3.28 22.40 -3.99
C PHE A 211 -2.84 21.68 -2.71
N ARG A 212 -1.94 22.29 -1.91
CA ARG A 212 -1.44 21.68 -0.68
C ARG A 212 -2.55 21.42 0.33
N LEU A 213 -3.45 22.39 0.51
CA LEU A 213 -4.58 22.26 1.44
C LEU A 213 -5.56 21.18 0.99
N ALA A 214 -5.92 21.15 -0.30
CA ALA A 214 -6.80 20.12 -0.86
C ALA A 214 -6.16 18.72 -0.79
N LEU A 215 -4.88 18.59 -1.13
CA LEU A 215 -4.17 17.32 -1.07
C LEU A 215 -4.04 16.78 0.36
N ARG A 216 -3.83 17.65 1.37
CA ARG A 216 -3.87 17.25 2.79
C ARG A 216 -5.24 16.65 3.16
N ALA A 217 -6.32 17.31 2.78
CA ALA A 217 -7.67 16.82 3.01
C ALA A 217 -7.93 15.47 2.31
N ILE A 218 -7.55 15.32 1.04
CA ILE A 218 -7.72 14.07 0.30
C ILE A 218 -6.85 12.94 0.86
N LYS A 219 -5.60 13.20 1.26
CA LYS A 219 -4.76 12.19 1.91
C LYS A 219 -5.36 11.70 3.23
N LEU A 220 -5.78 12.63 4.09
CA LEU A 220 -6.42 12.29 5.36
C LEU A 220 -7.72 11.50 5.15
N TRP A 221 -8.56 11.93 4.21
CA TRP A 221 -9.76 11.20 3.81
C TRP A 221 -9.42 9.78 3.36
N ALA A 222 -8.50 9.61 2.41
CA ALA A 222 -8.16 8.30 1.85
C ALA A 222 -7.63 7.34 2.92
N GLN A 223 -6.79 7.84 3.83
CA GLN A 223 -6.28 7.09 4.98
C GLN A 223 -7.42 6.68 5.93
N ARG A 224 -8.30 7.62 6.30
CA ARG A 224 -9.43 7.36 7.21
C ARG A 224 -10.45 6.40 6.62
N ARG A 225 -10.61 6.42 5.30
CA ARG A 225 -11.56 5.57 4.56
C ARG A 225 -10.97 4.24 4.10
N GLY A 226 -9.72 3.94 4.43
CA GLY A 226 -9.09 2.65 4.10
C GLY A 226 -8.79 2.46 2.61
N VAL A 227 -8.80 3.54 1.82
CA VAL A 227 -8.58 3.52 0.36
C VAL A 227 -7.21 4.10 -0.02
N TYR A 228 -6.23 4.01 0.88
CA TYR A 228 -4.85 4.47 0.66
C TYR A 228 -3.88 3.31 0.81
N GLY A 229 -3.02 3.10 -0.19
CA GLY A 229 -1.91 2.14 -0.12
C GLY A 229 -1.76 1.29 -1.38
N ASN A 230 -0.71 1.55 -2.17
CA ASN A 230 -0.45 0.85 -3.43
C ASN A 230 -0.36 -0.66 -3.23
N VAL A 231 0.30 -1.13 -2.17
CA VAL A 231 0.47 -2.58 -1.85
C VAL A 231 -0.83 -3.36 -1.87
N TYR A 232 -1.91 -2.73 -1.40
CA TYR A 232 -3.23 -3.33 -1.27
C TYR A 232 -4.14 -3.04 -2.47
N GLY A 233 -3.59 -2.48 -3.56
CA GLY A 233 -4.33 -2.16 -4.79
C GLY A 233 -5.06 -0.82 -4.78
N PHE A 234 -4.85 0.00 -3.74
CA PHE A 234 -5.42 1.35 -3.65
C PHE A 234 -4.43 2.43 -4.13
N PRO A 235 -4.88 3.62 -4.54
CA PRO A 235 -3.99 4.69 -4.91
C PRO A 235 -3.01 5.08 -3.79
N GLY A 236 -1.75 5.30 -4.14
CA GLY A 236 -0.73 5.85 -3.25
C GLY A 236 -0.75 7.38 -3.21
N GLY A 237 0.18 7.97 -2.44
CA GLY A 237 0.28 9.42 -2.27
C GLY A 237 0.45 10.20 -3.57
N VAL A 238 1.29 9.71 -4.49
CA VAL A 238 1.53 10.36 -5.79
C VAL A 238 0.31 10.30 -6.71
N ALA A 239 -0.46 9.20 -6.69
CA ALA A 239 -1.68 9.07 -7.47
C ALA A 239 -2.76 10.07 -7.01
N TYR A 240 -2.94 10.21 -5.70
CA TYR A 240 -3.82 11.25 -5.13
C TYR A 240 -3.32 12.66 -5.46
N ALA A 241 -2.02 12.91 -5.37
CA ALA A 241 -1.45 14.21 -5.76
C ALA A 241 -1.79 14.54 -7.22
N MET A 242 -1.59 13.60 -8.15
CA MET A 242 -1.92 13.79 -9.56
C MET A 242 -3.41 14.08 -9.80
N MET A 243 -4.31 13.31 -9.19
CA MET A 243 -5.75 13.59 -9.31
C MET A 243 -6.12 14.98 -8.77
N VAL A 244 -5.50 15.43 -7.67
CA VAL A 244 -5.72 16.79 -7.13
C VAL A 244 -5.11 17.86 -8.03
N VAL A 245 -3.90 17.66 -8.59
CA VAL A 245 -3.34 18.57 -9.61
C VAL A 245 -4.30 18.72 -10.78
N ARG A 246 -4.87 17.61 -11.27
CA ARG A 246 -5.86 17.65 -12.35
C ARG A 246 -7.08 18.50 -11.98
N MET A 247 -7.55 18.44 -10.73
CA MET A 247 -8.65 19.31 -10.27
C MET A 247 -8.22 20.77 -10.23
N CYS A 248 -7.01 21.07 -9.75
CA CYS A 248 -6.49 22.43 -9.77
C CYS A 248 -6.36 22.97 -11.20
N GLN A 249 -5.97 22.14 -12.19
CA GLN A 249 -5.93 22.55 -13.60
C GLN A 249 -7.33 22.87 -14.17
N LEU A 250 -8.35 22.11 -13.77
CA LEU A 250 -9.73 22.31 -14.23
C LEU A 250 -10.44 23.48 -13.52
N TYR A 251 -9.99 23.85 -12.33
CA TYR A 251 -10.55 24.93 -11.50
C TYR A 251 -9.42 25.83 -10.94
N PRO A 252 -8.66 26.54 -11.81
CA PRO A 252 -7.40 27.20 -11.45
C PRO A 252 -7.53 28.32 -10.43
N ARG A 253 -8.73 28.90 -10.26
CA ARG A 253 -9.00 30.00 -9.34
C ARG A 253 -9.84 29.61 -8.13
N ALA A 254 -10.22 28.34 -7.99
CA ALA A 254 -11.06 27.88 -6.90
C ALA A 254 -10.29 27.75 -5.57
N ALA A 255 -11.01 27.87 -4.45
CA ALA A 255 -10.46 27.58 -3.12
C ALA A 255 -10.44 26.07 -2.84
N ALA A 256 -9.68 25.66 -1.81
CA ALA A 256 -9.47 24.24 -1.50
C ALA A 256 -10.78 23.46 -1.23
N PRO A 257 -11.79 23.99 -0.50
CA PRO A 257 -13.09 23.33 -0.34
C PRO A 257 -13.74 22.93 -1.66
N VAL A 258 -13.71 23.83 -2.64
CA VAL A 258 -14.26 23.60 -3.97
C VAL A 258 -13.44 22.54 -4.69
N ILE A 259 -12.11 22.60 -4.64
CA ILE A 259 -11.25 21.55 -5.20
C ILE A 259 -11.57 20.16 -4.60
N VAL A 260 -11.76 20.08 -3.28
CA VAL A 260 -12.12 18.83 -2.59
C VAL A 260 -13.49 18.31 -3.03
N ASN A 261 -14.50 19.17 -3.16
CA ASN A 261 -15.81 18.77 -3.68
C ASN A 261 -15.74 18.33 -5.15
N LYS A 262 -15.06 19.11 -5.99
CA LYS A 262 -14.89 18.81 -7.42
C LYS A 262 -14.07 17.54 -7.64
N PHE A 263 -13.10 17.23 -6.77
CA PHE A 263 -12.40 15.95 -6.77
C PHE A 263 -13.38 14.78 -6.73
N PHE A 264 -14.28 14.74 -5.75
CA PHE A 264 -15.26 13.65 -5.65
C PHE A 264 -16.25 13.64 -6.82
N MET A 265 -16.70 14.82 -7.25
CA MET A 265 -17.64 14.95 -8.36
C MET A 265 -17.06 14.44 -9.68
N VAL A 266 -15.84 14.86 -10.02
CA VAL A 266 -15.20 14.55 -11.29
C VAL A 266 -14.63 13.14 -11.26
N MET A 267 -13.91 12.73 -10.21
CA MET A 267 -13.33 11.37 -10.14
C MET A 267 -14.40 10.29 -10.02
N GLY A 268 -15.54 10.58 -9.37
CA GLY A 268 -16.69 9.67 -9.29
C GLY A 268 -17.46 9.52 -10.61
N LYS A 269 -17.37 10.50 -11.52
CA LYS A 269 -18.01 10.47 -12.85
C LYS A 269 -17.02 10.29 -14.00
N TRP A 270 -15.74 10.11 -13.68
CA TRP A 270 -14.70 9.94 -14.69
C TRP A 270 -14.97 8.68 -15.51
N ARG A 271 -14.73 8.76 -16.83
CA ARG A 271 -15.02 7.69 -17.78
C ARG A 271 -13.93 6.61 -17.76
N TRP A 272 -13.75 5.95 -16.61
CA TRP A 272 -12.77 4.87 -16.46
C TRP A 272 -13.02 3.76 -17.52
N PRO A 273 -12.00 3.29 -18.27
CA PRO A 273 -10.56 3.43 -17.98
C PRO A 273 -9.84 4.59 -18.70
N ASP A 274 -10.52 5.65 -19.14
CA ASP A 274 -9.84 6.83 -19.70
C ASP A 274 -8.77 7.35 -18.71
N PRO A 275 -7.53 7.66 -19.15
CA PRO A 275 -6.45 8.00 -18.23
C PRO A 275 -6.55 9.42 -17.70
N VAL A 276 -6.23 9.59 -16.41
CA VAL A 276 -5.96 10.91 -15.83
C VAL A 276 -4.55 11.32 -16.24
N THR A 277 -4.45 12.30 -17.14
CA THR A 277 -3.19 12.90 -17.61
C THR A 277 -3.12 14.38 -17.23
N LEU A 278 -1.91 14.86 -16.93
CA LEU A 278 -1.68 16.23 -16.45
C LEU A 278 -1.05 17.14 -17.50
N CYS A 279 -0.27 16.59 -18.42
CA CYS A 279 0.38 17.32 -19.49
C CYS A 279 0.43 16.47 -20.75
N LYS A 280 0.74 17.11 -21.89
CA LYS A 280 1.09 16.39 -23.11
C LYS A 280 2.35 15.57 -22.86
N ARG A 281 2.44 14.40 -23.50
CA ARG A 281 3.65 13.57 -23.41
C ARG A 281 4.80 14.30 -24.08
N GLU A 282 5.95 14.31 -23.41
CA GLU A 282 7.18 14.84 -23.98
C GLU A 282 7.73 13.85 -25.02
N ALA A 283 8.42 14.37 -26.03
CA ALA A 283 9.14 13.52 -26.97
C ALA A 283 10.23 12.75 -26.22
N ALA A 284 10.37 11.46 -26.52
CA ALA A 284 11.44 10.66 -25.95
C ALA A 284 12.79 11.24 -26.40
N PRO A 285 13.71 11.57 -25.48
CA PRO A 285 15.06 11.93 -25.87
C PRO A 285 15.79 10.73 -26.50
N ASP A 286 16.86 10.99 -27.23
CA ASP A 286 17.75 9.92 -27.71
C ASP A 286 18.61 9.40 -26.53
N LEU A 287 18.16 8.29 -25.95
CA LEU A 287 18.84 7.58 -24.86
C LEU A 287 19.62 6.35 -25.35
N GLY A 288 19.61 6.06 -26.65
CA GLY A 288 20.05 4.78 -27.21
C GLY A 288 19.06 3.63 -26.93
N VAL A 289 18.71 3.40 -25.67
CA VAL A 289 17.65 2.46 -25.26
C VAL A 289 16.49 3.22 -24.63
N THR A 290 15.35 3.23 -25.32
CA THR A 290 14.15 3.92 -24.83
C THR A 290 13.49 3.10 -23.72
N PRO A 291 13.31 3.65 -22.51
CA PRO A 291 12.55 2.97 -21.46
C PRO A 291 11.10 2.78 -21.87
N PRO A 292 10.44 1.69 -21.46
CA PRO A 292 9.03 1.48 -21.79
C PRO A 292 8.16 2.57 -21.15
N GLN A 293 7.16 3.03 -21.90
CA GLN A 293 6.15 3.95 -21.39
C GLN A 293 4.76 3.32 -21.33
N TRP A 294 3.92 3.89 -20.47
CA TRP A 294 2.53 3.47 -20.37
C TRP A 294 1.76 3.69 -21.68
N GLY A 295 1.03 2.67 -22.10
CA GLY A 295 0.27 2.62 -23.34
C GLY A 295 1.02 1.98 -24.51
N GLU A 296 2.30 1.65 -24.33
CA GLU A 296 3.09 0.92 -25.34
C GLU A 296 2.97 -0.60 -25.17
N GLN A 297 2.61 -1.09 -23.98
CA GLN A 297 2.52 -2.53 -23.69
C GLN A 297 1.08 -3.03 -23.75
N THR A 298 0.89 -4.28 -24.20
CA THR A 298 -0.43 -4.94 -24.27
C THR A 298 -1.13 -4.98 -22.90
N LYS A 299 -0.36 -5.17 -21.81
CA LYS A 299 -0.90 -5.24 -20.45
C LYS A 299 -1.59 -3.95 -20.01
N ASP A 300 -1.12 -2.79 -20.51
CA ASP A 300 -1.63 -1.47 -20.13
C ASP A 300 -3.08 -1.26 -20.61
N ARG A 301 -3.53 -2.04 -21.61
CA ARG A 301 -4.91 -2.03 -22.11
C ARG A 301 -5.93 -2.56 -21.10
N PHE A 302 -5.46 -3.27 -20.07
CA PHE A 302 -6.31 -3.85 -19.02
C PHE A 302 -6.33 -3.00 -17.74
N ASP A 303 -5.66 -1.84 -17.74
CA ASP A 303 -5.68 -0.94 -16.59
C ASP A 303 -7.08 -0.38 -16.32
N LEU A 304 -7.52 -0.45 -15.06
CA LEU A 304 -8.89 -0.13 -14.68
C LEU A 304 -9.12 1.35 -14.37
N MET A 305 -8.14 2.00 -13.72
CA MET A 305 -8.20 3.41 -13.34
C MET A 305 -6.83 4.08 -13.55
N PRO A 306 -6.35 4.24 -14.81
CA PRO A 306 -4.99 4.70 -15.07
C PRO A 306 -4.77 6.17 -14.67
N ILE A 307 -3.75 6.41 -13.85
CA ILE A 307 -3.31 7.74 -13.42
C ILE A 307 -1.84 7.91 -13.80
N ILE A 308 -1.56 8.78 -14.76
CA ILE A 308 -0.30 8.74 -15.50
C ILE A 308 0.67 9.79 -14.98
N THR A 309 1.89 9.35 -14.65
CA THR A 309 2.96 10.25 -14.21
C THR A 309 3.34 11.24 -15.31
N PRO A 310 3.56 12.52 -14.98
CA PRO A 310 3.77 13.57 -15.98
C PRO A 310 5.22 13.68 -16.49
N ALA A 311 6.18 13.02 -15.84
CA ALA A 311 7.58 13.03 -16.25
C ALA A 311 7.90 11.81 -17.11
N PHE A 312 8.72 11.99 -18.14
CA PHE A 312 9.24 10.89 -18.95
C PHE A 312 10.20 9.99 -18.14
N PRO A 313 10.14 8.65 -18.31
CA PRO A 313 9.10 7.89 -19.01
C PRO A 313 7.78 7.88 -18.22
N CYS A 314 6.66 8.08 -18.93
CA CYS A 314 5.34 8.11 -18.30
C CYS A 314 4.92 6.70 -17.84
N MET A 315 4.47 6.55 -16.60
CA MET A 315 4.05 5.28 -16.00
C MET A 315 2.66 5.41 -15.37
N ASN A 316 1.94 4.30 -15.21
CA ASN A 316 0.68 4.27 -14.48
C ASN A 316 0.93 4.06 -12.97
N ALA A 317 0.56 5.04 -12.15
CA ALA A 317 0.70 5.00 -10.70
C ALA A 317 -0.34 4.11 -9.97
N THR A 318 -1.28 3.53 -10.71
CA THR A 318 -2.36 2.66 -10.21
C THR A 318 -2.45 1.34 -10.98
N ALA A 319 -1.35 0.89 -11.60
CA ALA A 319 -1.31 -0.33 -12.42
C ALA A 319 -1.71 -1.63 -11.69
N GLY A 320 -1.62 -1.67 -10.38
CA GLY A 320 -1.97 -2.86 -9.59
C GLY A 320 -3.35 -2.79 -8.91
N LEU A 321 -4.26 -1.96 -9.42
CA LEU A 321 -5.62 -1.81 -8.91
C LEU A 321 -6.53 -2.91 -9.48
N THR A 322 -7.33 -3.59 -8.63
CA THR A 322 -8.24 -4.66 -9.06
C THR A 322 -9.69 -4.18 -9.23
N ASN A 323 -10.58 -5.02 -9.75
CA ASN A 323 -11.99 -4.64 -9.92
C ASN A 323 -12.66 -4.35 -8.57
N SER A 324 -12.29 -5.10 -7.52
CA SER A 324 -12.78 -4.85 -6.17
C SER A 324 -12.29 -3.51 -5.63
N ASN A 325 -11.00 -3.18 -5.77
CA ASN A 325 -10.49 -1.87 -5.37
C ASN A 325 -11.23 -0.74 -6.11
N ARG A 326 -11.44 -0.87 -7.42
CA ARG A 326 -12.21 0.10 -8.23
C ARG A 326 -13.59 0.34 -7.65
N GLN A 327 -14.34 -0.72 -7.35
CA GLN A 327 -15.69 -0.60 -6.79
C GLN A 327 -15.69 0.11 -5.44
N VAL A 328 -14.74 -0.23 -4.54
CA VAL A 328 -14.61 0.43 -3.23
C VAL A 328 -14.30 1.92 -3.39
N ILE A 329 -13.35 2.28 -4.28
CA ILE A 329 -12.98 3.66 -4.54
C ILE A 329 -14.18 4.47 -5.08
N LEU A 330 -14.96 3.90 -6.01
CA LEU A 330 -16.15 4.57 -6.56
C LEU A 330 -17.25 4.77 -5.51
N ARG A 331 -17.45 3.81 -4.60
CA ARG A 331 -18.37 3.97 -3.46
C ARG A 331 -17.94 5.10 -2.54
N GLU A 332 -16.64 5.17 -2.23
CA GLU A 332 -16.08 6.22 -1.38
C GLU A 332 -16.05 7.60 -2.06
N PHE A 333 -15.90 7.68 -3.39
CA PHE A 333 -16.08 8.93 -4.13
C PHE A 333 -17.52 9.42 -4.08
N LYS A 334 -18.50 8.52 -4.24
CA LYS A 334 -19.92 8.87 -4.10
C LYS A 334 -20.22 9.40 -2.69
N ARG A 335 -19.77 8.69 -1.66
CA ARG A 335 -19.89 9.11 -0.25
C ARG A 335 -19.23 10.47 -0.01
N GLY A 336 -18.02 10.68 -0.51
CA GLY A 336 -17.30 11.94 -0.39
C GLY A 336 -18.03 13.11 -1.07
N LEU A 337 -18.65 12.87 -2.24
CA LEU A 337 -19.45 13.88 -2.92
C LEU A 337 -20.69 14.27 -2.12
N GLU A 338 -21.43 13.28 -1.59
CA GLU A 338 -22.61 13.53 -0.77
C GLU A 338 -22.27 14.36 0.48
N ILE A 339 -21.21 13.98 1.20
CA ILE A 339 -20.75 14.70 2.40
C ILE A 339 -20.26 16.11 2.06
N THR A 340 -19.47 16.27 1.00
CA THR A 340 -18.97 17.60 0.63
C THR A 340 -20.09 18.51 0.14
N ASN A 341 -21.10 17.99 -0.55
CA ASN A 341 -22.31 18.76 -0.88
C ASN A 341 -23.05 19.21 0.38
N ASP A 342 -23.21 18.34 1.38
CA ASP A 342 -23.80 18.69 2.67
C ASP A 342 -22.98 19.76 3.41
N ILE A 343 -21.65 19.69 3.38
CA ILE A 343 -20.76 20.71 3.95
C ILE A 343 -20.97 22.05 3.24
N HIS A 344 -20.96 22.07 1.91
CA HIS A 344 -21.20 23.30 1.15
C HIS A 344 -22.61 23.84 1.39
N ALA A 345 -23.60 22.99 1.68
CA ALA A 345 -24.95 23.40 2.09
C ALA A 345 -25.07 23.80 3.58
N GLY A 346 -24.02 23.66 4.38
CA GLY A 346 -24.02 23.98 5.82
C GLY A 346 -24.74 22.94 6.70
N LYS A 347 -24.94 21.72 6.18
CA LYS A 347 -25.62 20.61 6.88
C LYS A 347 -24.67 19.70 7.66
N LYS A 348 -23.38 19.71 7.31
CA LYS A 348 -22.33 18.91 7.94
C LYS A 348 -21.03 19.71 8.09
N GLU A 349 -20.17 19.25 8.97
CA GLU A 349 -18.82 19.77 9.20
C GLU A 349 -17.76 18.87 8.55
N TRP A 350 -16.55 19.39 8.37
CA TRP A 350 -15.42 18.66 7.74
C TRP A 350 -15.07 17.34 8.44
N LYS A 351 -15.22 17.24 9.77
CA LYS A 351 -15.01 15.99 10.52
C LYS A 351 -15.80 14.80 9.97
N ALA A 352 -16.97 15.05 9.36
CA ALA A 352 -17.79 14.00 8.76
C ALA A 352 -17.11 13.34 7.55
N LEU A 353 -16.33 14.12 6.78
CA LEU A 353 -15.55 13.60 5.65
C LEU A 353 -14.43 12.67 6.14
N PHE A 354 -13.82 13.01 7.28
CA PHE A 354 -12.67 12.30 7.87
C PHE A 354 -13.07 11.21 8.89
N ALA A 355 -14.35 10.86 8.96
CA ALA A 355 -14.83 9.77 9.78
C ALA A 355 -14.18 8.44 9.36
N ARG A 356 -13.74 7.65 10.34
CA ARG A 356 -13.09 6.35 10.16
C ARG A 356 -14.00 5.38 9.38
N GLN A 357 -13.39 4.53 8.58
CA GLN A 357 -14.03 3.41 7.89
C GLN A 357 -14.76 2.45 8.84
N THR A 358 -15.66 1.64 8.29
CA THR A 358 -16.53 0.68 9.00
C THR A 358 -16.29 -0.77 8.59
N PHE A 359 -15.10 -1.05 8.06
CA PHE A 359 -14.64 -2.31 7.47
C PHE A 359 -14.87 -3.51 8.38
N PHE A 360 -14.52 -3.43 9.67
CA PHE A 360 -14.67 -4.52 10.64
C PHE A 360 -16.01 -4.52 11.39
N THR A 361 -16.78 -3.44 11.26
CA THR A 361 -18.01 -3.21 12.04
C THR A 361 -19.27 -3.43 11.19
N GLU A 362 -19.44 -2.67 10.11
CA GLU A 362 -20.69 -2.59 9.36
C GLU A 362 -20.58 -3.09 7.92
N ASP A 363 -19.40 -2.98 7.29
CA ASP A 363 -19.26 -3.15 5.84
C ASP A 363 -19.41 -4.60 5.37
N TYR A 364 -18.94 -5.57 6.17
CA TYR A 364 -18.87 -6.98 5.76
C TYR A 364 -19.39 -7.95 6.83
N LYS A 365 -19.95 -9.08 6.37
CA LYS A 365 -20.39 -10.20 7.23
C LYS A 365 -19.39 -11.37 7.25
N HIS A 366 -18.50 -11.38 6.26
CA HIS A 366 -17.56 -12.45 5.96
C HIS A 366 -16.19 -11.84 5.69
N TYR A 367 -15.15 -12.48 6.20
CA TYR A 367 -13.76 -12.06 6.00
C TYR A 367 -12.90 -13.28 5.70
N LEU A 368 -11.83 -13.08 4.94
CA LEU A 368 -10.65 -13.93 5.00
C LEU A 368 -9.65 -13.31 5.95
N CYS A 369 -9.09 -14.14 6.82
CA CYS A 369 -7.98 -13.81 7.69
C CYS A 369 -6.78 -14.63 7.23
N LEU A 370 -5.76 -13.95 6.74
CA LEU A 370 -4.47 -14.54 6.44
C LEU A 370 -3.56 -14.30 7.63
N VAL A 371 -3.07 -15.36 8.24
CA VAL A 371 -2.13 -15.35 9.35
C VAL A 371 -0.79 -15.81 8.79
N THR A 372 0.22 -14.94 8.83
CA THR A 372 1.61 -15.33 8.58
C THR A 372 2.37 -15.31 9.89
N GLY A 373 3.35 -16.19 10.05
CA GLY A 373 4.19 -16.16 11.24
C GLY A 373 5.61 -16.67 11.00
N SER A 374 6.54 -16.22 11.83
CA SER A 374 7.94 -16.66 11.83
C SER A 374 8.54 -16.68 13.24
N ARG A 375 9.58 -17.49 13.46
CA ARG A 375 10.27 -17.62 14.76
C ARG A 375 11.12 -16.41 15.17
N THR A 376 11.52 -15.58 14.21
CA THR A 376 12.28 -14.35 14.47
C THR A 376 11.58 -13.15 13.87
N LEU A 377 11.84 -11.96 14.42
CA LEU A 377 11.28 -10.72 13.91
C LEU A 377 11.74 -10.50 12.46
N GLU A 378 13.04 -10.61 12.19
CA GLU A 378 13.64 -10.30 10.90
C GLU A 378 13.11 -11.20 9.77
N ALA A 379 12.87 -12.49 10.07
CA ALA A 379 12.24 -13.44 9.16
C ALA A 379 10.77 -13.07 8.95
N GLN A 380 10.05 -12.70 10.01
CA GLN A 380 8.64 -12.32 9.89
C GLN A 380 8.45 -11.03 9.09
N GLN A 381 9.31 -10.03 9.26
CA GLN A 381 9.27 -8.79 8.49
C GLN A 381 9.48 -9.07 6.99
N ALA A 382 10.45 -9.94 6.66
CA ALA A 382 10.71 -10.36 5.28
C ALA A 382 9.52 -11.15 4.70
N TRP A 383 9.03 -12.13 5.45
CA TRP A 383 7.95 -13.02 5.03
C TRP A 383 6.62 -12.29 4.86
N SER A 384 6.23 -11.49 5.86
CA SER A 384 5.00 -10.70 5.80
C SER A 384 5.06 -9.64 4.69
N GLY A 385 6.23 -9.03 4.44
CA GLY A 385 6.47 -8.14 3.30
C GLY A 385 6.23 -8.83 1.97
N PHE A 386 6.81 -10.01 1.78
CA PHE A 386 6.59 -10.84 0.59
C PHE A 386 5.12 -11.20 0.38
N ILE A 387 4.42 -11.64 1.43
CA ILE A 387 3.00 -11.96 1.37
C ILE A 387 2.17 -10.72 1.01
N SER A 388 2.44 -9.57 1.66
CA SER A 388 1.70 -8.33 1.41
C SER A 388 1.78 -7.89 -0.06
N SER A 389 2.95 -8.01 -0.70
CA SER A 389 3.15 -7.67 -2.11
C SER A 389 2.39 -8.60 -3.07
N ARG A 390 2.03 -9.81 -2.62
CA ARG A 390 1.31 -10.82 -3.41
C ARG A 390 -0.18 -10.86 -3.09
N LEU A 391 -0.67 -10.19 -2.04
CA LEU A 391 -2.11 -10.17 -1.66
C LEU A 391 -3.03 -9.83 -2.84
N ARG A 392 -2.59 -8.93 -3.73
CA ARG A 392 -3.33 -8.58 -4.96
C ARG A 392 -3.56 -9.78 -5.88
N ARG A 393 -2.62 -10.73 -5.93
CA ARG A 393 -2.79 -11.98 -6.70
C ARG A 393 -3.88 -12.87 -6.12
N LEU A 394 -4.05 -12.90 -4.80
CA LEU A 394 -5.17 -13.60 -4.17
C LEU A 394 -6.50 -12.93 -4.53
N VAL A 395 -6.55 -11.60 -4.45
CA VAL A 395 -7.73 -10.81 -4.84
C VAL A 395 -8.11 -11.09 -6.30
N SER A 396 -7.17 -10.94 -7.24
CA SER A 396 -7.42 -11.22 -8.66
C SER A 396 -7.75 -12.69 -8.92
N GLY A 397 -7.08 -13.62 -8.21
CA GLY A 397 -7.37 -15.04 -8.29
C GLY A 397 -8.81 -15.35 -7.88
N ILE A 398 -9.33 -14.70 -6.83
CA ILE A 398 -10.73 -14.81 -6.44
C ILE A 398 -11.64 -14.13 -7.46
N GLU A 399 -11.31 -12.94 -7.97
CA GLU A 399 -12.15 -12.23 -8.95
C GLU A 399 -12.33 -12.98 -10.29
N MET A 400 -11.32 -13.74 -10.72
CA MET A 400 -11.28 -14.37 -12.04
C MET A 400 -11.74 -15.84 -12.03
N HIS A 401 -11.87 -16.47 -10.86
CA HIS A 401 -12.11 -17.91 -10.79
C HIS A 401 -13.57 -18.27 -11.05
N SER A 402 -13.82 -19.22 -11.94
CA SER A 402 -15.17 -19.59 -12.41
C SER A 402 -16.12 -20.02 -11.27
N ASN A 403 -15.60 -20.67 -10.23
CA ASN A 403 -16.39 -21.17 -9.09
C ASN A 403 -16.74 -20.09 -8.06
N THR A 404 -16.24 -18.86 -8.22
CA THR A 404 -16.44 -17.76 -7.27
C THR A 404 -17.56 -16.80 -7.69
N ALA A 405 -18.47 -17.22 -8.57
CA ALA A 405 -19.60 -16.42 -9.05
C ALA A 405 -20.53 -15.89 -7.93
N ALA A 406 -20.40 -16.39 -6.70
CA ALA A 406 -21.10 -15.87 -5.53
C ALA A 406 -20.42 -14.65 -4.88
N VAL A 407 -19.15 -14.37 -5.19
CA VAL A 407 -18.37 -13.24 -4.65
C VAL A 407 -18.58 -12.02 -5.54
N LYS A 408 -19.22 -11.00 -4.98
CA LYS A 408 -19.41 -9.70 -5.63
C LYS A 408 -18.20 -8.78 -5.48
N LEU A 409 -17.56 -8.84 -4.31
CA LEU A 409 -16.44 -7.98 -3.93
C LEU A 409 -15.53 -8.69 -2.93
N ILE A 410 -14.21 -8.57 -3.13
CA ILE A 410 -13.20 -8.94 -2.14
C ILE A 410 -12.34 -7.70 -1.82
N HIS A 411 -12.54 -7.13 -0.64
CA HIS A 411 -11.93 -5.87 -0.23
C HIS A 411 -10.75 -6.13 0.72
N PRO A 412 -9.48 -6.00 0.28
CA PRO A 412 -8.33 -6.07 1.18
C PRO A 412 -8.32 -4.86 2.11
N PHE A 413 -8.23 -5.09 3.43
CA PHE A 413 -7.94 -4.03 4.38
C PHE A 413 -6.53 -3.49 4.11
N ASN A 414 -6.36 -2.19 4.23
CA ASN A 414 -5.13 -1.51 3.80
C ASN A 414 -3.99 -1.56 4.84
N LYS A 415 -4.05 -2.47 5.81
CA LYS A 415 -3.06 -2.64 6.88
C LYS A 415 -2.98 -4.10 7.34
N GLY A 416 -1.78 -4.51 7.76
CA GLY A 416 -1.57 -5.74 8.52
C GLY A 416 -1.60 -5.46 10.03
N PHE A 417 -1.86 -6.51 10.82
CA PHE A 417 -1.86 -6.47 12.29
C PHE A 417 -0.76 -7.39 12.83
N GLU A 418 0.23 -6.81 13.47
CA GLU A 418 1.41 -7.47 14.02
C GLU A 418 1.24 -7.80 15.49
N ALA A 419 1.59 -9.03 15.86
CA ALA A 419 1.58 -9.50 17.24
C ALA A 419 2.78 -10.40 17.50
N VAL A 420 3.29 -10.33 18.73
CA VAL A 420 4.37 -11.18 19.24
C VAL A 420 3.79 -12.08 20.32
N HIS A 421 4.12 -13.37 20.24
CA HIS A 421 3.60 -14.42 21.10
C HIS A 421 4.73 -15.16 21.78
N GLU A 422 4.49 -15.62 23.01
CA GLU A 422 5.36 -16.50 23.76
C GLU A 422 4.68 -17.87 23.90
N CYS A 423 5.18 -18.88 23.20
CA CYS A 423 4.60 -20.23 23.14
C CYS A 423 5.51 -21.22 23.89
N LYS A 424 4.95 -21.95 24.86
CA LYS A 424 5.65 -22.96 25.66
C LYS A 424 5.53 -24.36 25.09
N THR A 425 4.49 -24.62 24.31
CA THR A 425 4.22 -25.94 23.72
C THR A 425 3.93 -25.82 22.22
N GLU A 426 4.05 -26.94 21.50
CA GLU A 426 3.71 -26.98 20.07
C GLU A 426 2.20 -26.74 19.85
N ASP A 427 1.34 -27.13 20.79
CA ASP A 427 -0.11 -26.88 20.72
C ASP A 427 -0.44 -25.38 20.85
N GLU A 428 0.30 -24.64 21.67
CA GLU A 428 0.18 -23.19 21.77
C GLU A 428 0.65 -22.54 20.46
N LEU A 429 1.77 -23.02 19.90
CA LEU A 429 2.30 -22.53 18.63
C LEU A 429 1.31 -22.78 17.48
N GLU A 430 0.67 -23.95 17.41
CA GLU A 430 -0.33 -24.25 16.38
C GLU A 430 -1.55 -23.34 16.53
N GLN A 431 -2.02 -23.08 17.76
CA GLN A 431 -3.09 -22.09 17.98
C GLN A 431 -2.70 -20.70 17.48
N VAL A 432 -1.47 -20.25 17.71
CA VAL A 432 -0.96 -18.97 17.20
C VAL A 432 -0.88 -18.97 15.67
N LYS A 433 -0.40 -20.05 15.03
CA LYS A 433 -0.39 -20.23 13.56
C LYS A 433 -1.81 -20.20 12.97
N GLN A 434 -2.81 -20.63 13.74
CA GLN A 434 -4.23 -20.50 13.41
C GLN A 434 -4.80 -19.11 13.72
N GLY A 435 -4.01 -18.17 14.25
CA GLY A 435 -4.38 -16.78 14.51
C GLY A 435 -4.97 -16.50 15.89
N SER A 436 -4.71 -17.36 16.88
CA SER A 436 -5.01 -17.09 18.28
C SER A 436 -4.16 -15.93 18.82
N LEU A 437 -4.73 -15.15 19.74
CA LEU A 437 -4.05 -14.07 20.46
C LEU A 437 -3.84 -14.40 21.95
N LEU A 438 -4.15 -15.63 22.38
CA LEU A 438 -4.10 -16.02 23.80
C LEU A 438 -2.69 -15.93 24.41
N PHE A 439 -1.66 -16.01 23.57
CA PHE A 439 -0.25 -16.07 23.97
C PHE A 439 0.51 -14.78 23.65
N GLN A 440 -0.22 -13.71 23.38
CA GLN A 440 0.35 -12.41 23.02
C GLN A 440 1.04 -11.76 24.22
N VAL A 441 2.28 -11.32 24.04
CA VAL A 441 3.07 -10.66 25.10
C VAL A 441 3.15 -9.13 24.97
N ALA A 442 2.77 -8.58 23.81
CA ALA A 442 2.75 -7.14 23.56
C ALA A 442 1.50 -6.75 22.78
N LYS A 443 0.96 -5.56 23.04
CA LYS A 443 -0.24 -5.05 22.34
C LYS A 443 -0.04 -5.10 20.82
N THR A 444 -1.06 -5.55 20.09
CA THR A 444 -1.07 -5.56 18.63
C THR A 444 -0.79 -4.17 18.10
N LYS A 445 0.10 -4.09 17.11
CA LYS A 445 0.36 -2.88 16.34
C LYS A 445 -0.06 -3.11 14.91
N THR A 446 -0.55 -2.07 14.24
CA THR A 446 -0.65 -2.11 12.79
C THR A 446 0.72 -1.90 12.15
N VAL A 447 0.93 -2.40 10.94
CA VAL A 447 2.22 -2.30 10.22
C VAL A 447 2.71 -0.84 10.11
N ASP A 448 1.79 0.12 10.01
CA ASP A 448 2.16 1.55 9.96
C ASP A 448 2.51 2.14 11.33
N GLU A 449 2.06 1.53 12.43
CA GLU A 449 2.43 1.92 13.80
C GLU A 449 3.76 1.28 14.24
N SER A 450 4.12 0.12 13.70
CA SER A 450 5.39 -0.55 14.00
C SER A 450 6.57 -0.01 13.18
N GLY A 451 6.30 0.66 12.05
CA GLY A 451 7.35 1.18 11.17
C GLY A 451 8.13 0.08 10.44
N ASP A 452 7.51 -1.10 10.20
CA ASP A 452 8.22 -2.25 9.63
C ASP A 452 8.85 -1.94 8.27
N VAL A 453 10.17 -1.78 8.32
CA VAL A 453 11.08 -1.34 7.27
C VAL A 453 10.97 -2.23 6.04
N LYS A 454 10.90 -3.55 6.23
CA LYS A 454 10.91 -4.52 5.12
C LYS A 454 9.54 -4.62 4.47
N VAL A 455 8.45 -4.49 5.21
CA VAL A 455 7.10 -4.40 4.62
C VAL A 455 6.94 -3.10 3.83
N ALA A 456 7.47 -1.98 4.33
CA ALA A 456 7.46 -0.71 3.62
C ALA A 456 8.43 -0.69 2.41
N ALA A 457 9.53 -1.43 2.43
CA ALA A 457 10.41 -1.61 1.26
C ALA A 457 9.76 -2.52 0.19
N ALA A 458 9.05 -3.58 0.61
CA ALA A 458 8.23 -4.43 -0.28
C ALA A 458 7.12 -3.62 -0.97
N ALA A 459 6.71 -2.50 -0.36
CA ALA A 459 5.74 -1.58 -0.93
C ALA A 459 6.26 -0.75 -2.12
N GLN A 460 7.58 -0.55 -2.19
CA GLN A 460 8.26 0.26 -3.18
C GLN A 460 8.97 -0.57 -4.28
N GLY A 461 9.01 -1.90 -4.15
CA GLY A 461 9.73 -2.77 -5.10
C GLY A 461 9.63 -4.27 -4.83
N SER A 462 10.03 -5.10 -5.81
CA SER A 462 9.76 -6.55 -5.89
C SER A 462 10.11 -7.33 -4.62
N ALA A 463 9.14 -8.13 -4.17
CA ALA A 463 9.19 -9.08 -3.04
C ALA A 463 10.41 -10.01 -3.03
N ASP A 464 10.93 -10.35 -4.20
CA ASP A 464 11.93 -11.40 -4.38
C ASP A 464 13.32 -10.98 -3.88
N ALA A 465 13.54 -9.68 -3.72
CA ALA A 465 14.84 -9.16 -3.38
C ALA A 465 15.04 -9.06 -1.84
N ILE A 466 13.96 -8.86 -1.07
CA ILE A 466 13.96 -8.97 0.41
C ILE A 466 14.35 -10.39 0.88
N ALA A 467 14.11 -11.41 0.04
CA ALA A 467 14.51 -12.79 0.26
C ALA A 467 16.01 -12.96 0.50
N GLN A 468 16.84 -12.19 -0.22
CA GLN A 468 18.29 -12.38 -0.24
C GLN A 468 18.98 -11.73 0.96
N ALA A 469 18.36 -10.73 1.60
CA ALA A 469 18.80 -10.21 2.89
C ALA A 469 18.34 -11.09 4.08
N ALA A 470 17.38 -11.98 3.86
CA ALA A 470 16.89 -12.92 4.88
C ALA A 470 17.71 -14.23 4.93
N SER A 471 18.45 -14.59 3.87
CA SER A 471 19.32 -15.77 3.87
C SER A 471 20.48 -15.68 4.88
N ASP A 472 20.87 -14.48 5.27
CA ASP A 472 21.91 -14.28 6.30
C ASP A 472 21.34 -14.51 7.72
N ALA A 473 20.03 -14.34 7.91
CA ALA A 473 19.35 -14.51 9.20
C ALA A 473 18.97 -15.97 9.52
N THR A 474 18.91 -16.85 8.53
CA THR A 474 18.69 -18.29 8.72
C THR A 474 19.86 -19.03 9.39
N SER A 475 21.00 -18.35 9.60
CA SER A 475 22.22 -18.95 10.15
C SER A 475 22.33 -18.95 11.69
N ASN A 476 21.40 -18.31 12.41
CA ASN A 476 21.51 -18.11 13.87
C ASN A 476 20.47 -18.84 14.75
N ASP A 477 19.73 -19.84 14.24
CA ASP A 477 18.93 -20.73 15.11
C ASP A 477 19.80 -21.82 15.76
N THR A 478 20.83 -21.42 16.49
CA THR A 478 21.73 -22.32 17.24
C THR A 478 21.72 -22.09 18.75
N THR A 479 20.62 -21.63 19.35
CA THR A 479 20.56 -21.52 20.81
C THR A 479 19.26 -22.04 21.47
N LYS A 480 19.46 -23.17 22.16
CA LYS A 480 18.82 -23.66 23.40
C LYS A 480 17.37 -24.18 23.34
N LYS A 481 17.26 -25.50 23.47
CA LYS A 481 16.03 -26.30 23.74
C LYS A 481 15.35 -26.03 25.10
N ASP A 482 15.83 -25.08 25.90
CA ASP A 482 15.26 -24.77 27.22
C ASP A 482 14.85 -23.29 27.28
N GLY A 483 13.62 -23.01 26.85
CA GLY A 483 12.99 -21.70 26.94
C GLY A 483 11.69 -21.63 26.13
N PRO A 484 10.76 -20.72 26.48
CA PRO A 484 9.57 -20.47 25.68
C PRO A 484 9.94 -19.92 24.29
N LEU A 485 9.26 -20.39 23.25
CA LEU A 485 9.46 -19.99 21.86
C LEU A 485 8.74 -18.66 21.58
N MET A 486 9.51 -17.67 21.15
CA MET A 486 8.95 -16.44 20.61
C MET A 486 8.45 -16.66 19.18
N TYR A 487 7.24 -16.19 18.89
CA TYR A 487 6.65 -16.29 17.56
C TYR A 487 6.03 -14.97 17.13
N HIS A 488 6.44 -14.48 15.97
CA HIS A 488 6.01 -13.21 15.41
C HIS A 488 4.97 -13.46 14.33
N THR A 489 3.84 -12.75 14.37
CA THR A 489 2.74 -12.95 13.42
C THR A 489 2.29 -11.64 12.79
N THR A 490 1.83 -11.70 11.55
CA THR A 490 1.17 -10.59 10.85
C THR A 490 -0.14 -11.11 10.26
N ARG A 491 -1.25 -10.44 10.57
CA ARG A 491 -2.59 -10.82 10.08
C ARG A 491 -3.11 -9.81 9.08
N TYR A 492 -3.59 -10.31 7.94
CA TYR A 492 -4.25 -9.51 6.89
C TYR A 492 -5.71 -9.92 6.77
N PHE A 493 -6.58 -8.93 6.52
CA PHE A 493 -8.03 -9.16 6.42
C PHE A 493 -8.57 -8.75 5.06
N LEU A 494 -9.39 -9.60 4.44
CA LEU A 494 -10.11 -9.29 3.21
C LEU A 494 -11.62 -9.43 3.48
N GLY A 495 -12.37 -8.34 3.39
CA GLY A 495 -13.83 -8.34 3.52
C GLY A 495 -14.50 -8.92 2.27
N ILE A 496 -15.51 -9.76 2.45
CA ILE A 496 -16.23 -10.41 1.35
C ILE A 496 -17.67 -9.88 1.30
N GLU A 497 -18.05 -9.35 0.14
CA GLU A 497 -19.45 -9.11 -0.22
C GLU A 497 -19.90 -10.23 -1.15
N LEU A 498 -21.01 -10.89 -0.80
CA LEU A 498 -21.63 -11.90 -1.66
C LEU A 498 -22.70 -11.26 -2.53
N GLU A 499 -22.95 -11.86 -3.70
CA GLU A 499 -24.07 -11.49 -4.54
C GLU A 499 -25.41 -11.68 -3.81
N PRO A 500 -26.42 -10.80 -4.02
CA PRO A 500 -27.72 -10.93 -3.38
C PRO A 500 -28.33 -12.32 -3.59
N GLY A 501 -28.76 -12.95 -2.49
CA GLY A 501 -29.38 -14.28 -2.51
C GLY A 501 -28.38 -15.46 -2.56
N LYS A 502 -27.09 -15.21 -2.75
CA LYS A 502 -26.05 -16.25 -2.63
C LYS A 502 -25.57 -16.36 -1.18
N ASN A 503 -25.53 -17.59 -0.67
CA ASN A 503 -25.07 -17.90 0.68
C ASN A 503 -23.92 -18.90 0.71
N GLU A 504 -23.60 -19.52 -0.43
CA GLU A 504 -22.50 -20.46 -0.58
C GLU A 504 -21.27 -19.74 -1.13
N LEU A 505 -20.12 -19.99 -0.52
CA LEU A 505 -18.84 -19.39 -0.87
C LEU A 505 -17.83 -20.52 -1.00
N ASP A 506 -17.38 -20.81 -2.22
CA ASP A 506 -16.23 -21.68 -2.44
C ASP A 506 -15.10 -20.88 -3.10
N ILE A 507 -14.05 -20.69 -2.33
CA ILE A 507 -12.82 -19.96 -2.70
C ILE A 507 -11.58 -20.81 -2.38
N SER A 508 -11.79 -22.11 -2.15
CA SER A 508 -10.74 -23.04 -1.70
C SER A 508 -9.60 -23.17 -2.70
N GLU A 509 -9.91 -23.23 -4.00
CA GLU A 509 -8.91 -23.36 -5.06
C GLU A 509 -8.04 -22.09 -5.24
N PRO A 510 -8.59 -20.87 -5.37
CA PRO A 510 -7.78 -19.65 -5.36
C PRO A 510 -6.89 -19.51 -4.11
N ILE A 511 -7.41 -19.88 -2.94
CA ILE A 511 -6.65 -19.85 -1.68
C ILE A 511 -5.50 -20.86 -1.72
N THR A 512 -5.75 -22.07 -2.19
CA THR A 512 -4.74 -23.14 -2.28
C THR A 512 -3.65 -22.75 -3.27
N THR A 513 -4.02 -22.25 -4.44
CA THR A 513 -3.09 -21.75 -5.47
C THR A 513 -2.22 -20.62 -4.92
N PHE A 514 -2.83 -19.65 -4.23
CA PHE A 514 -2.09 -18.56 -3.60
C PHE A 514 -1.13 -19.05 -2.52
N ARG A 515 -1.59 -19.93 -1.61
CA ARG A 515 -0.78 -20.50 -0.53
C ARG A 515 0.43 -21.24 -1.09
N ASN A 516 0.22 -22.11 -2.08
CA ASN A 516 1.28 -22.88 -2.74
C ASN A 516 2.27 -21.96 -3.46
N GLY A 517 1.78 -20.94 -4.17
CA GLY A 517 2.64 -19.95 -4.82
C GLY A 517 3.45 -19.09 -3.84
N CYS A 518 2.99 -18.93 -2.60
CA CYS A 518 3.77 -18.27 -1.55
C CYS A 518 4.86 -19.19 -0.97
N LYS A 519 4.57 -20.48 -0.81
CA LYS A 519 5.55 -21.49 -0.34
C LYS A 519 6.69 -21.76 -1.32
N GLN A 520 6.54 -21.37 -2.60
CA GLN A 520 7.60 -21.44 -3.61
C GLN A 520 8.66 -20.32 -3.47
N TRP A 521 8.58 -19.49 -2.43
CA TRP A 521 9.62 -18.52 -2.12
C TRP A 521 10.92 -19.25 -1.79
N ASN A 522 12.02 -18.82 -2.41
CA ASN A 522 13.32 -19.52 -2.36
C ASN A 522 13.93 -19.64 -0.96
N VAL A 523 13.52 -18.79 -0.02
CA VAL A 523 13.96 -18.83 1.39
C VAL A 523 12.86 -19.26 2.35
N PHE A 524 11.73 -19.76 1.83
CA PHE A 524 10.68 -20.33 2.67
C PHE A 524 11.15 -21.63 3.30
N ASP A 525 10.90 -21.75 4.60
CA ASP A 525 11.24 -22.89 5.43
C ASP A 525 10.06 -23.14 6.36
N GLU A 526 9.44 -24.32 6.31
CA GLU A 526 8.25 -24.66 7.12
C GLU A 526 8.55 -24.76 8.63
N SER A 527 9.81 -24.94 9.01
CA SER A 527 10.22 -24.93 10.41
C SER A 527 10.25 -23.52 11.00
N ILE A 528 10.51 -22.51 10.16
CA ILE A 528 10.61 -21.11 10.53
C ILE A 528 9.29 -20.38 10.24
N HIS A 529 8.76 -20.53 9.04
CA HIS A 529 7.67 -19.73 8.47
C HIS A 529 6.34 -20.50 8.44
N SER A 530 5.25 -19.78 8.62
CA SER A 530 3.89 -20.30 8.44
C SER A 530 3.01 -19.35 7.65
N ILE A 531 2.01 -19.93 6.97
CA ILE A 531 0.91 -19.19 6.35
C ILE A 531 -0.38 -20.01 6.49
N THR A 532 -1.40 -19.39 7.08
CA THR A 532 -2.73 -19.95 7.26
C THR A 532 -3.76 -18.96 6.73
N ILE A 533 -4.73 -19.46 5.97
CA ILE A 533 -5.80 -18.63 5.40
C ILE A 533 -7.13 -19.24 5.83
N LYS A 534 -7.91 -18.48 6.59
CA LYS A 534 -9.19 -18.94 7.14
C LYS A 534 -10.33 -17.98 6.86
N HIS A 535 -11.53 -18.53 6.78
CA HIS A 535 -12.76 -17.75 6.75
C HIS A 535 -13.20 -17.38 8.17
N VAL A 536 -13.63 -16.13 8.36
CA VAL A 536 -14.08 -15.62 9.65
C VAL A 536 -15.38 -14.83 9.46
N ARG A 537 -16.38 -15.06 10.33
CA ARG A 537 -17.60 -14.23 10.39
C ARG A 537 -17.32 -12.95 11.16
N ASN A 538 -18.02 -11.87 10.83
CA ASN A 538 -17.84 -10.57 11.49
C ASN A 538 -17.90 -10.64 13.04
N HIS A 539 -18.79 -11.46 13.59
CA HIS A 539 -18.93 -11.66 15.04
C HIS A 539 -17.86 -12.57 15.67
N MET A 540 -16.92 -13.11 14.87
CA MET A 540 -15.77 -13.93 15.30
C MET A 540 -14.43 -13.23 15.01
N LEU A 541 -14.46 -11.99 14.52
CA LEU A 541 -13.24 -11.20 14.37
C LEU A 541 -12.55 -11.04 15.75
N PRO A 542 -11.22 -11.04 15.81
CA PRO A 542 -10.49 -10.84 17.06
C PRO A 542 -10.71 -9.42 17.60
N ASP A 543 -10.55 -9.21 18.92
CA ASP A 543 -10.87 -7.90 19.52
C ASP A 543 -9.92 -6.78 19.09
N ASP A 544 -8.70 -7.13 18.70
CA ASP A 544 -7.65 -6.17 18.38
C ASP A 544 -7.78 -5.50 17.01
N VAL A 545 -8.78 -5.88 16.20
CA VAL A 545 -9.13 -5.13 14.98
C VAL A 545 -10.08 -3.96 15.25
N PHE A 546 -10.68 -3.90 16.44
CA PHE A 546 -11.59 -2.82 16.85
C PHE A 546 -10.81 -1.77 17.63
N VAL A 547 -11.01 -0.50 17.30
CA VAL A 547 -10.44 0.60 18.11
C VAL A 547 -11.38 1.00 19.24
N ASP A 548 -10.86 1.77 20.19
CA ASP A 548 -11.64 2.25 21.34
C ASP A 548 -12.96 2.90 20.90
N GLY A 549 -14.07 2.37 21.42
CA GLY A 549 -15.43 2.82 21.09
C GLY A 549 -16.14 1.99 19.99
N GLU A 550 -15.41 1.24 19.17
CA GLU A 550 -16.01 0.29 18.23
C GLU A 550 -16.46 -0.98 18.98
N LYS A 551 -17.56 -1.59 18.52
CA LYS A 551 -18.09 -2.82 19.09
C LYS A 551 -18.11 -3.92 18.04
N ARG A 552 -17.61 -5.09 18.43
CA ARG A 552 -17.72 -6.30 17.62
C ARG A 552 -19.19 -6.58 17.27
N PRO A 553 -19.52 -6.85 15.99
CA PRO A 553 -20.88 -7.22 15.60
C PRO A 553 -21.36 -8.47 16.35
N THR A 554 -22.64 -8.49 16.74
CA THR A 554 -23.23 -9.65 17.43
C THR A 554 -24.09 -10.48 16.48
N LYS A 555 -24.19 -11.78 16.75
CA LYS A 555 -25.06 -12.67 16.00
C LYS A 555 -26.51 -12.30 16.31
N LYS A 556 -27.29 -11.89 15.30
CA LYS A 556 -28.75 -11.72 15.46
C LYS A 556 -29.34 -13.07 15.88
N LYS A 557 -29.89 -13.17 17.10
CA LYS A 557 -30.68 -14.34 17.52
C LYS A 557 -31.87 -14.44 16.58
N SER A 558 -31.99 -15.51 15.79
CA SER A 558 -33.21 -15.73 15.03
C SER A 558 -34.35 -15.96 16.02
N LYS A 559 -35.43 -15.18 15.91
CA LYS A 559 -36.71 -15.58 16.50
C LYS A 559 -37.11 -16.85 15.76
N LYS A 560 -36.89 -18.03 16.34
CA LYS A 560 -37.59 -19.23 15.89
C LYS A 560 -39.07 -18.92 16.03
N ALA A 561 -39.79 -18.93 14.92
CA ALA A 561 -41.24 -18.98 14.94
C ALA A 561 -41.63 -20.21 15.77
N LYS A 562 -42.23 -19.98 16.94
CA LYS A 562 -43.14 -20.94 17.54
C LYS A 562 -44.30 -21.01 16.56
N ASP A 563 -44.34 -22.04 15.76
CA ASP A 563 -45.55 -22.66 15.20
C ASP A 563 -45.11 -23.82 14.28
N ALA A 564 -44.94 -24.99 14.89
CA ALA A 564 -44.89 -26.28 14.20
C ALA A 564 -45.23 -27.38 15.22
N ALA A 565 -46.48 -27.36 15.70
CA ALA A 565 -47.16 -28.57 16.12
C ALA A 565 -48.06 -28.99 14.94
N SER A 566 -48.02 -30.27 14.60
CA SER A 566 -48.70 -30.96 13.49
C SER A 566 -48.09 -30.78 12.09
N ALA A 567 -47.15 -31.67 11.76
CA ALA A 567 -47.08 -32.37 10.48
C ALA A 567 -45.99 -33.45 10.60
N ALA A 568 -46.40 -34.62 11.10
CA ALA A 568 -45.68 -35.85 10.82
C ALA A 568 -45.89 -36.18 9.34
N GLU A 569 -44.88 -36.81 8.72
CA GLU A 569 -44.80 -37.20 7.31
C GLU A 569 -44.33 -36.10 6.32
N ALA A 570 -43.00 -35.91 6.28
CA ALA A 570 -42.31 -35.54 5.05
C ALA A 570 -40.90 -36.13 5.05
N LEU A 571 -40.53 -36.73 3.91
CA LEU A 571 -39.26 -37.36 3.54
C LEU A 571 -38.00 -36.58 4.01
N PRO A 572 -36.84 -37.24 4.21
CA PRO A 572 -35.64 -36.57 4.69
C PRO A 572 -35.14 -35.56 3.65
N ALA A 573 -35.47 -34.28 3.88
CA ALA A 573 -34.96 -33.17 3.11
C ALA A 573 -33.43 -33.11 3.22
N HIS A 574 -32.78 -32.97 2.05
CA HIS A 574 -31.36 -32.65 1.91
C HIS A 574 -30.88 -31.69 3.01
N LYS A 575 -29.88 -32.13 3.79
CA LYS A 575 -29.14 -31.26 4.71
C LYS A 575 -28.56 -30.09 3.91
N LYS A 576 -29.19 -28.91 4.01
CA LYS A 576 -28.62 -27.64 3.55
C LYS A 576 -27.25 -27.46 4.19
N ARG A 577 -26.20 -27.41 3.37
CA ARG A 577 -24.86 -26.98 3.80
C ARG A 577 -24.97 -25.60 4.44
N THR A 578 -24.65 -25.49 5.72
CA THR A 578 -24.47 -24.21 6.39
C THR A 578 -23.11 -23.61 6.00
N VAL A 579 -23.08 -22.28 5.85
CA VAL A 579 -21.96 -21.39 5.45
C VAL A 579 -20.67 -21.51 6.29
N ALA A 580 -20.58 -22.49 7.19
CA ALA A 580 -19.39 -22.76 7.98
C ALA A 580 -18.23 -23.32 7.12
N ASN A 581 -18.53 -23.97 6.00
CA ASN A 581 -17.49 -24.57 5.15
C ASN A 581 -17.31 -23.73 3.88
N ALA A 582 -16.40 -22.75 3.93
CA ALA A 582 -15.86 -22.09 2.74
C ALA A 582 -14.97 -23.03 1.88
N GLY A 583 -15.17 -24.35 1.95
CA GLY A 583 -14.31 -25.36 1.36
C GLY A 583 -12.94 -25.54 2.04
N LEU A 584 -12.67 -24.87 3.16
CA LEU A 584 -11.35 -24.77 3.82
C LEU A 584 -11.08 -25.81 4.92
N ASP A 585 -11.92 -26.85 5.04
CA ASP A 585 -11.82 -27.84 6.11
C ASP A 585 -10.78 -28.93 5.72
N GLU A 586 -9.52 -28.75 6.13
CA GLU A 586 -8.39 -29.65 5.80
C GLU A 586 -8.47 -31.04 6.48
N ASN A 587 -9.48 -31.28 7.34
CA ASN A 587 -9.62 -32.51 8.14
C ASN A 587 -10.68 -33.51 7.63
N GLN A 588 -11.16 -33.43 6.38
CA GLN A 588 -12.06 -34.43 5.81
C GLN A 588 -11.41 -35.26 4.69
N ASP A 589 -11.31 -36.56 4.96
CA ASP A 589 -10.82 -37.62 4.08
C ASP A 589 -11.37 -37.49 2.63
N PRO A 590 -10.50 -37.46 1.60
CA PRO A 590 -10.89 -37.31 0.20
C PRO A 590 -11.87 -38.39 -0.30
N ALA A 591 -11.92 -39.57 0.33
CA ALA A 591 -12.89 -40.61 -0.01
C ALA A 591 -14.35 -40.21 0.29
N LYS A 592 -14.58 -39.38 1.31
CA LYS A 592 -15.92 -38.84 1.62
C LYS A 592 -16.34 -37.68 0.72
N ARG A 593 -15.40 -37.10 -0.03
CA ARG A 593 -15.64 -35.98 -0.97
C ARG A 593 -16.41 -36.40 -2.23
N ARG A 594 -16.38 -37.69 -2.60
CA ARG A 594 -17.00 -38.22 -3.84
C ARG A 594 -18.16 -39.19 -3.65
N GLN A 595 -18.46 -39.66 -2.43
CA GLN A 595 -19.44 -40.73 -2.20
C GLN A 595 -20.88 -40.29 -1.86
N SER A 596 -21.24 -39.00 -1.94
CA SER A 596 -22.62 -38.56 -1.66
C SER A 596 -23.45 -38.24 -2.91
N GLY A 597 -23.16 -38.89 -4.04
CA GLY A 597 -23.87 -38.67 -5.31
C GLY A 597 -24.18 -39.90 -6.15
N ILE A 598 -23.90 -41.13 -5.69
CA ILE A 598 -24.23 -42.35 -6.44
C ILE A 598 -24.95 -43.30 -5.48
N ALA A 599 -26.27 -43.40 -5.65
CA ALA A 599 -27.05 -44.47 -5.05
C ALA A 599 -27.01 -45.67 -6.01
N ASP A 600 -26.39 -46.77 -5.58
CA ASP A 600 -26.50 -48.06 -6.28
C ASP A 600 -27.94 -48.58 -6.21
N PRO A 601 -28.53 -49.04 -7.32
CA PRO A 601 -29.87 -49.61 -7.31
C PRO A 601 -29.84 -51.01 -6.68
N LYS A 602 -30.51 -51.17 -5.53
CA LYS A 602 -30.78 -52.47 -4.93
C LYS A 602 -31.65 -53.30 -5.87
N THR A 603 -31.12 -54.43 -6.33
CA THR A 603 -31.88 -55.53 -6.92
C THR A 603 -32.64 -56.26 -5.82
N ASN A 604 -33.96 -56.07 -5.76
CA ASN A 604 -34.86 -56.95 -5.02
C ASN A 604 -35.43 -57.98 -5.99
N GLY A 605 -35.01 -59.23 -5.82
CA GLY A 605 -35.71 -60.37 -6.39
C GLY A 605 -37.04 -60.59 -5.68
N MET A 606 -38.11 -60.76 -6.44
CA MET A 606 -39.33 -61.41 -5.98
C MET A 606 -39.95 -62.19 -7.14
N THR A 607 -40.07 -63.48 -6.90
CA THR A 607 -40.81 -64.50 -7.63
C THR A 607 -42.32 -64.23 -7.62
N ASN A 608 -42.96 -64.45 -8.78
CA ASN A 608 -44.32 -64.98 -9.03
C ASN A 608 -44.52 -64.85 -10.57
N GLY A 609 -44.94 -65.83 -11.37
CA GLY A 609 -45.94 -66.87 -11.17
C GLY A 609 -47.18 -66.53 -12.01
N ASN A 610 -47.43 -67.32 -13.07
CA ASN A 610 -48.57 -67.37 -13.99
C ASN A 610 -48.63 -66.45 -15.23
N GLY A 611 -48.79 -67.09 -16.39
CA GLY A 611 -49.16 -66.51 -17.68
C GLY A 611 -48.44 -67.15 -18.84
#